data_AF-A0A4V3NZH3-F1
#
_entry.id   AF-A0A4V3NZH3-F1
#
_cell.length_a   1.000
_cell.length_b   1.000
_cell.length_c   1.000
_cell.angle_alpha   90.00
_cell.angle_beta   90.00
_cell.angle_gamma   90.00
#
_symmetry.space_group_name_H-M   'P 1'
#
loop_
_entity.id
_entity.type
_entity.pdbx_description
1 polymer ?
#
loop_
_entity_poly.entity_id
_entity_poly.type
_entity_poly.pdbx_seq_one_letter_code
_entity_poly.pdbx_strand_id
1 'polypeptide(L)'
;MSMTPITPTLKLHTHQDNDGIYINSMIMKHKGNNYHLYVGTNDIIYIYSESIALYVLTVNKEHGIIGLNAYMPPEPFPINSFYIHSSKEIKDLFGLQWEQLPALNITLKLINYLM
;
A
#
# COMPACT_ATOMS: atom_id res chain seq x y z
N MET A 1 -10.36 -12.07 14.08
CA MET A 1 -9.53 -10.88 14.37
C MET A 1 -10.06 -9.75 13.50
N SER A 2 -10.01 -8.49 13.94
CA SER A 2 -10.58 -7.37 13.17
C SER A 2 -9.45 -6.55 12.56
N MET A 3 -9.46 -6.42 11.24
CA MET A 3 -8.60 -5.49 10.52
C MET A 3 -9.08 -4.06 10.76
N THR A 4 -8.17 -3.19 11.22
CA THR A 4 -8.53 -1.83 11.68
C THR A 4 -7.80 -0.79 10.84
N PRO A 5 -8.50 0.17 10.21
CA PRO A 5 -7.85 1.26 9.50
C PRO A 5 -7.03 2.10 10.48
N ILE A 6 -5.85 2.53 10.04
CA ILE A 6 -4.99 3.42 10.82
C ILE A 6 -4.59 4.64 9.99
N THR A 7 -4.34 5.75 10.68
CA THR A 7 -3.83 6.98 10.09
C THR A 7 -2.45 7.26 10.68
N PRO A 8 -1.37 6.71 10.08
CA PRO A 8 -0.02 6.93 10.57
C PRO A 8 0.50 8.32 10.15
N THR A 9 1.61 8.72 10.74
CA THR A 9 2.34 9.90 10.26
C THR A 9 3.16 9.50 9.04
N LEU A 10 2.94 10.20 7.92
CA LEU A 10 3.73 10.03 6.72
C LEU A 10 4.79 11.13 6.64
N LYS A 11 6.01 10.77 6.26
CA LYS A 11 7.08 11.71 5.93
C LYS A 11 7.52 11.49 4.50
N LEU A 12 7.40 12.54 3.69
CA LEU A 12 7.91 12.57 2.33
C LEU A 12 9.35 13.10 2.36
N HIS A 13 10.28 12.31 1.83
CA HIS A 13 11.66 12.72 1.66
C HIS A 13 11.86 13.10 0.20
N THR A 14 12.18 14.36 -0.02
CA THR A 14 12.49 14.89 -1.34
C THR A 14 13.97 15.24 -1.44
N HIS A 15 14.48 15.23 -2.65
CA HIS A 15 15.81 15.72 -3.01
C HIS A 15 15.65 16.83 -4.03
N GLN A 16 16.42 17.91 -3.88
CA GLN A 16 16.46 18.99 -4.86
C GLN A 16 17.75 18.86 -5.67
N ASP A 17 17.61 18.77 -6.99
CA ASP A 17 18.70 18.84 -7.96
C ASP A 17 18.51 20.08 -8.85
N ASN A 18 19.45 20.34 -9.77
CA ASN A 18 19.41 21.48 -10.70
C ASN A 18 18.12 21.53 -11.55
N ASP A 19 17.54 20.37 -11.84
CA ASP A 19 16.38 20.20 -12.70
C ASP A 19 15.03 20.17 -11.94
N GLY A 20 15.03 20.22 -10.61
CA GLY A 20 13.80 20.29 -9.80
C GLY A 20 13.82 19.55 -8.47
N ILE A 21 12.63 19.37 -7.89
CA ILE A 21 12.41 18.60 -6.65
C ILE A 21 11.91 17.20 -7.02
N TYR A 22 12.65 16.18 -6.59
CA TYR A 22 12.34 14.77 -6.82
C TYR A 22 11.90 14.11 -5.52
N ILE A 23 10.88 13.26 -5.60
CA ILE A 23 10.49 12.39 -4.49
C ILE A 23 11.49 11.25 -4.41
N ASN A 24 12.17 11.12 -3.26
CA ASN A 24 13.16 10.06 -3.04
C ASN A 24 12.53 8.87 -2.31
N SER A 25 11.78 9.13 -1.24
CA SER A 25 11.09 8.06 -0.50
C SER A 25 9.93 8.58 0.34
N MET A 26 9.02 7.67 0.70
CA MET A 26 7.97 7.94 1.68
C MET A 26 8.12 7.00 2.87
N ILE A 27 8.15 7.57 4.08
CA ILE A 27 8.30 6.84 5.34
C ILE A 27 7.02 6.92 6.14
N MET A 28 6.47 5.76 6.51
CA MET A 28 5.39 5.65 7.47
C MET A 28 5.94 5.49 8.89
N LYS A 29 5.53 6.36 9.80
CA LYS A 29 5.82 6.21 11.23
C LYS A 29 4.60 5.66 11.96
N HIS A 30 4.78 4.54 12.65
CA HIS A 30 3.73 3.94 13.46
C HIS A 30 4.30 3.27 14.72
N LYS A 31 3.79 3.66 15.89
CA LYS A 31 4.17 3.12 17.22
C LYS A 31 5.69 3.05 17.45
N GLY A 32 6.42 4.11 17.08
CA GLY A 32 7.88 4.20 17.25
C GLY A 32 8.71 3.54 16.14
N ASN A 33 8.10 2.81 15.21
CA ASN A 33 8.78 2.19 14.07
C ASN A 33 8.66 3.06 12.81
N ASN A 34 9.60 2.88 11.88
CA ASN A 34 9.61 3.55 10.58
C ASN A 34 9.58 2.49 9.48
N TYR A 35 8.66 2.63 8.54
CA TYR A 35 8.48 1.68 7.44
C TYR A 35 8.62 2.41 6.11
N HIS A 36 9.36 1.81 5.18
CA HIS A 36 9.53 2.33 3.82
C HIS A 36 8.30 1.97 3.00
N LEU A 37 7.60 2.99 2.49
CA LEU A 37 6.49 2.80 1.57
C LEU A 37 6.96 2.88 0.13
N TYR A 38 6.53 1.92 -0.68
CA TYR A 38 6.71 1.92 -2.14
C TYR A 38 5.45 2.46 -2.79
N VAL A 39 5.44 3.76 -3.05
CA VAL A 39 4.29 4.49 -3.59
C VAL A 39 4.75 5.43 -4.68
N GLY A 40 3.97 5.49 -5.76
CA GLY A 40 4.16 6.37 -6.91
C GLY A 40 3.21 7.56 -6.90
N THR A 41 3.24 8.32 -7.99
CA THR A 41 2.36 9.45 -8.24
C THR A 41 0.92 8.99 -8.47
N ASN A 42 -0.06 9.71 -7.91
CA ASN A 42 -1.50 9.42 -7.99
C ASN A 42 -1.95 8.13 -7.29
N ASP A 43 -1.07 7.52 -6.50
CA ASP A 43 -1.44 6.41 -5.65
C ASP A 43 -2.34 6.86 -4.49
N ILE A 44 -3.41 6.11 -4.26
CA ILE A 44 -4.21 6.21 -3.04
C ILE A 44 -3.76 5.09 -2.10
N ILE A 45 -3.39 5.45 -0.88
CA ILE A 45 -2.82 4.54 0.11
C ILE A 45 -3.84 4.29 1.22
N TYR A 46 -4.11 3.01 1.49
CA TYR A 46 -4.91 2.56 2.62
C TYR A 46 -4.06 1.72 3.54
N ILE A 47 -4.12 2.00 4.84
CA ILE A 47 -3.24 1.36 5.82
C ILE A 47 -4.11 0.73 6.89
N TYR A 48 -3.89 -0.55 7.11
CA TYR A 48 -4.63 -1.36 8.07
C TYR A 48 -3.67 -2.05 9.02
N SER A 49 -4.10 -2.21 10.26
CA SER A 49 -3.43 -3.07 11.25
C SER A 49 -4.32 -4.27 11.57
N GLU A 50 -3.72 -5.44 11.61
CA GLU A 50 -4.37 -6.66 12.09
C GLU A 50 -3.36 -7.49 12.87
N SER A 51 -3.69 -7.79 14.13
CA SER A 51 -2.78 -8.48 15.06
C SER A 51 -1.42 -7.77 15.12
N ILE A 52 -0.34 -8.47 14.79
CA ILE A 52 1.03 -7.96 14.75
C ILE A 52 1.43 -7.42 13.38
N ALA A 53 0.59 -7.48 12.36
CA ALA A 53 0.92 -7.08 11.00
C ALA A 53 0.34 -5.71 10.63
N LEU A 54 1.04 -5.02 9.73
CA LEU A 54 0.54 -3.84 9.03
C LEU A 54 0.40 -4.17 7.54
N TYR A 55 -0.71 -3.76 6.97
CA TYR A 55 -1.01 -3.95 5.56
C TYR A 55 -1.20 -2.59 4.89
N VAL A 56 -0.40 -2.33 3.87
CA VAL A 56 -0.45 -1.10 3.08
C VAL A 56 -0.95 -1.48 1.68
N LEU A 57 -2.19 -1.13 1.40
CA LEU A 57 -2.79 -1.24 0.08
C LEU A 57 -2.55 0.07 -0.69
N THR A 58 -1.94 -0.06 -1.86
CA THR A 58 -1.69 1.02 -2.80
C THR A 58 -2.60 0.80 -4.02
N VAL A 59 -3.39 1.81 -4.40
CA VAL A 59 -4.29 1.75 -5.56
C VAL A 59 -4.02 2.93 -6.48
N ASN A 60 -3.62 2.64 -7.72
CA ASN A 60 -3.50 3.61 -8.80
C ASN A 60 -4.56 3.32 -9.85
N LYS A 61 -5.66 4.08 -9.85
CA LYS A 61 -6.76 3.86 -10.81
C LYS A 61 -6.38 4.30 -12.22
N GLU A 62 -5.58 5.35 -12.35
CA GLU A 62 -5.13 5.89 -13.64
C GLU A 62 -4.32 4.86 -14.42
N HIS A 63 -3.40 4.18 -13.75
CA HIS A 63 -2.53 3.18 -14.37
C HIS A 63 -3.04 1.74 -14.23
N GLY A 64 -4.15 1.52 -13.52
CA GLY A 64 -4.67 0.17 -13.25
C GLY A 64 -3.68 -0.69 -12.48
N ILE A 65 -3.16 -0.16 -11.37
CA ILE A 65 -2.20 -0.84 -10.50
C ILE A 65 -2.79 -1.02 -9.11
N ILE A 66 -2.64 -2.21 -8.55
CA ILE A 66 -2.90 -2.48 -7.12
C ILE A 66 -1.66 -3.14 -6.53
N GLY A 67 -1.18 -2.59 -5.43
CA GLY A 67 -0.11 -3.18 -4.62
C GLY A 67 -0.59 -3.44 -3.19
N LEU A 68 -0.15 -4.53 -2.59
CA LEU A 68 -0.29 -4.82 -1.17
C LEU A 68 1.08 -5.11 -0.60
N ASN A 69 1.47 -4.38 0.44
CA ASN A 69 2.69 -4.63 1.21
C ASN A 69 2.31 -5.02 2.63
N ALA A 70 2.85 -6.14 3.11
CA ALA A 70 2.70 -6.62 4.47
C ALA A 70 3.99 -6.37 5.26
N TYR A 71 3.86 -5.78 6.44
CA TYR A 71 4.96 -5.49 7.36
C TYR A 71 4.69 -6.17 8.69
N MET A 72 5.77 -6.58 9.36
CA MET A 72 5.72 -7.06 10.73
C MET A 72 6.73 -6.22 11.54
N PRO A 73 6.30 -5.47 12.57
CA PRO A 73 7.22 -4.72 13.42
C PRO A 73 8.28 -5.65 14.04
N PRO A 74 9.52 -5.18 14.20
CA PRO A 74 10.00 -3.83 13.91
C PRO A 74 10.49 -3.61 12.47
N GLU A 75 10.20 -4.53 11.54
CA GLU A 75 10.92 -4.58 10.28
C GLU A 75 10.54 -3.43 9.34
N PRO A 76 11.53 -2.65 8.87
CA PRO A 76 11.26 -1.40 8.14
C PRO A 76 10.84 -1.65 6.69
N PHE A 77 11.09 -2.85 6.16
CA PHE A 77 10.75 -3.27 4.80
C PHE A 77 9.62 -4.30 4.84
N PRO A 78 8.80 -4.38 3.78
CA PRO A 78 7.74 -5.37 3.72
C PRO A 78 8.32 -6.78 3.74
N ILE A 79 7.72 -7.64 4.55
CA ILE A 79 8.06 -9.06 4.62
C ILE A 79 7.40 -9.85 3.48
N ASN A 80 6.35 -9.30 2.89
CA ASN A 80 5.67 -9.87 1.73
C ASN A 80 5.00 -8.75 0.92
N SER A 81 4.95 -8.93 -0.39
CA SER A 81 4.37 -7.96 -1.31
C SER A 81 3.64 -8.65 -2.46
N PHE A 82 2.51 -8.09 -2.85
CA PHE A 82 1.72 -8.53 -3.99
C PHE A 82 1.43 -7.35 -4.89
N TYR A 83 1.64 -7.48 -6.20
CA TYR A 83 1.40 -6.41 -7.16
C TYR A 83 0.67 -6.93 -8.39
N ILE A 84 -0.32 -6.16 -8.82
CA ILE A 84 -1.03 -6.34 -10.10
C ILE A 84 -0.81 -5.06 -10.90
N HIS A 85 -0.24 -5.20 -12.09
CA HIS A 85 0.10 -4.07 -12.99
C HIS A 85 -0.78 -4.03 -14.25
N SER A 86 -1.91 -4.75 -14.23
CA SER A 86 -2.78 -4.91 -15.39
C SER A 86 -4.24 -4.71 -15.00
N SER A 87 -4.88 -3.73 -15.62
CA SER A 87 -6.33 -3.51 -15.51
C SER A 87 -7.15 -4.76 -15.86
N LYS A 88 -6.65 -5.63 -16.74
CA LYS A 88 -7.31 -6.90 -17.07
C LYS A 88 -7.28 -7.84 -15.87
N GLU A 89 -6.10 -8.07 -15.30
CA GLU A 89 -5.91 -8.97 -14.15
C GLU A 89 -6.68 -8.47 -12.92
N ILE A 90 -6.71 -7.15 -12.69
CA ILE A 90 -7.52 -6.54 -11.64
C ILE A 90 -9.01 -6.85 -11.85
N LYS A 91 -9.52 -6.70 -13.07
CA LYS A 91 -10.92 -7.00 -13.38
C LYS A 91 -11.23 -8.49 -13.30
N ASP A 92 -10.31 -9.35 -13.69
CA ASP A 92 -10.45 -10.80 -13.57
C ASP A 92 -10.51 -11.21 -12.08
N LEU A 93 -9.74 -10.54 -11.23
CA LEU A 93 -9.69 -10.83 -9.80
C LEU A 93 -10.85 -10.20 -9.01
N PHE A 94 -11.21 -8.95 -9.28
CA PHE A 94 -12.13 -8.16 -8.47
C PHE A 94 -13.47 -7.84 -9.16
N GLY A 95 -13.61 -8.19 -10.43
CA GLY A 95 -14.77 -7.87 -11.26
C GLY A 95 -14.66 -6.51 -11.96
N LEU A 96 -15.60 -6.25 -12.87
CA LEU A 96 -15.60 -5.03 -13.70
C LEU A 96 -15.79 -3.75 -12.89
N GLN A 97 -16.41 -3.82 -11.71
CA GLN A 97 -16.70 -2.69 -10.82
C GLN A 97 -15.70 -2.59 -9.66
N TRP A 98 -14.49 -3.15 -9.81
CA TRP A 98 -13.49 -3.20 -8.74
C TRP A 98 -13.19 -1.84 -8.10
N GLU A 99 -13.25 -0.75 -8.87
CA GLU A 99 -12.98 0.62 -8.40
C GLU A 99 -13.98 1.13 -7.35
N GLN A 100 -15.15 0.48 -7.27
CA GLN A 100 -16.22 0.79 -6.30
C GLN A 100 -16.11 -0.11 -5.05
N LEU A 101 -15.24 -1.12 -5.07
CA LEU A 101 -15.07 -1.99 -3.92
C LEU A 101 -14.44 -1.21 -2.76
N PRO A 102 -14.89 -1.44 -1.52
CA PRO A 102 -14.19 -0.96 -0.34
C PRO A 102 -12.74 -1.45 -0.33
N ALA A 103 -11.79 -0.57 -0.06
CA ALA A 103 -10.37 -0.90 0.03
C ALA A 103 -10.08 -2.04 1.04
N LEU A 104 -10.90 -2.15 2.10
CA LEU A 104 -10.82 -3.25 3.04
C LEU A 104 -11.08 -4.61 2.36
N ASN A 105 -12.08 -4.69 1.49
CA ASN A 105 -12.42 -5.94 0.79
C ASN A 105 -11.32 -6.34 -0.19
N ILE A 106 -10.73 -5.36 -0.88
CA ILE A 106 -9.57 -5.58 -1.76
C ILE A 106 -8.40 -6.12 -0.93
N THR A 107 -8.08 -5.47 0.20
CA THR A 107 -7.00 -5.87 1.11
C THR A 107 -7.17 -7.29 1.63
N LEU A 108 -8.35 -7.62 2.17
CA LEU A 108 -8.65 -8.96 2.69
C LEU A 108 -8.52 -10.04 1.62
N LYS A 109 -9.01 -9.77 0.40
CA LYS A 109 -8.89 -10.72 -0.70
C LYS A 109 -7.42 -10.96 -1.05
N LEU A 110 -6.60 -9.92 -1.14
CA LEU A 110 -5.17 -10.05 -1.45
C LEU A 110 -4.38 -10.75 -0.34
N ILE A 111 -4.71 -10.51 0.94
CA ILE A 111 -4.08 -11.23 2.06
C ILE A 111 -4.31 -12.73 1.94
N ASN A 112 -5.52 -13.15 1.54
CA ASN A 112 -5.82 -14.57 1.33
C ASN A 112 -5.04 -15.20 0.16
N TYR A 113 -4.45 -14.41 -0.75
CA TYR A 113 -3.55 -14.92 -1.79
C TYR A 113 -2.10 -15.04 -1.31
N LEU A 114 -1.74 -14.37 -0.22
CA LEU A 114 -0.39 -14.39 0.36
C LEU A 114 -0.19 -15.51 1.39
N MET A 115 -1.27 -16.19 1.79
CA MET A 115 -1.29 -17.34 2.71
C MET A 115 -1.47 -18.64 1.92
#